data_AF-A0A960X4X6-F1
#
_entry.id   AF-A0A960X4X6-F1
#
_cell.length_a   1.000
_cell.length_b   1.000
_cell.length_c   1.000
_cell.angle_alpha   90.00
_cell.angle_beta   90.00
_cell.angle_gamma   90.00
#
_symmetry.space_group_name_H-M   'P 1'
#
loop_
_entity.id
_entity.type
_entity.pdbx_description
1 polymer ?
#
loop_
_entity_poly.entity_id
_entity_poly.type
_entity_poly.pdbx_seq_one_letter_code
_entity_poly.pdbx_strand_id
1 'polypeptide(L)'
;MKQEILSQLRADLLALHDDWELLMTQEAMADDPKFLEKVAGDIQQLDADATLALSSKKLKDQAEVVHFALSTPWGAPFIGETTLIDAARSYDATNPESPLKHLLTDFLRYGHKKHVPLFHVLDEITEELESYR
;
A
#
# COMPACT_ATOMS: atom_id res chain seq x y z
N MET A 1 -21.04 4.18 10.13
CA MET A 1 -20.70 4.90 8.88
C MET A 1 -19.51 5.86 9.00
N LYS A 2 -19.61 7.14 9.40
CA LYS A 2 -18.43 8.05 9.28
C LYS A 2 -17.24 7.69 10.18
N GLN A 3 -17.48 7.26 11.43
CA GLN A 3 -16.40 6.78 12.33
C GLN A 3 -15.89 5.39 11.94
N GLU A 4 -16.73 4.60 11.28
CA GLU A 4 -16.42 3.23 10.85
C GLU A 4 -15.46 3.26 9.65
N ILE A 5 -15.73 4.12 8.66
CA ILE A 5 -14.85 4.35 7.51
C ILE A 5 -13.47 4.87 7.96
N LEU A 6 -13.44 5.80 8.93
CA LEU A 6 -12.19 6.28 9.50
C LEU A 6 -11.41 5.14 10.19
N SER A 7 -12.10 4.30 10.96
CA SER A 7 -11.47 3.18 11.67
C SER A 7 -10.94 2.12 10.70
N GLN A 8 -11.67 1.86 9.61
CA GLN A 8 -11.28 0.90 8.57
C GLN A 8 -10.06 1.39 7.78
N LEU A 9 -10.14 2.60 7.22
CA LEU A 9 -9.02 3.20 6.49
C LEU A 9 -7.74 3.23 7.32
N ARG A 10 -7.85 3.55 8.62
CA ARG A 10 -6.73 3.52 9.55
C ARG A 10 -6.20 2.11 9.78
N ALA A 11 -7.08 1.12 9.95
CA ALA A 11 -6.66 -0.27 10.17
C ALA A 11 -5.90 -0.82 8.96
N ASP A 12 -6.36 -0.51 7.75
CA ASP A 12 -5.72 -0.96 6.52
C ASP A 12 -4.36 -0.29 6.28
N LEU A 13 -4.26 1.02 6.57
CA LEU A 13 -2.98 1.72 6.51
C LEU A 13 -1.95 1.10 7.47
N LEU A 14 -2.37 0.79 8.70
CA LEU A 14 -1.50 0.14 9.69
C LEU A 14 -1.12 -1.28 9.27
N ALA A 15 -2.06 -2.06 8.75
CA ALA A 15 -1.78 -3.42 8.28
C ALA A 15 -0.75 -3.43 7.14
N LEU A 16 -0.89 -2.50 6.18
CA LEU A 16 0.04 -2.38 5.06
C LEU A 16 1.42 -1.87 5.53
N HIS A 17 1.46 -0.97 6.51
CA HIS A 17 2.70 -0.53 7.14
C HIS A 17 3.43 -1.70 7.83
N ASP A 18 2.73 -2.50 8.63
CA ASP A 18 3.32 -3.64 9.35
C ASP A 18 3.87 -4.70 8.39
N ASP A 19 3.14 -5.01 7.31
CA ASP A 19 3.63 -5.89 6.25
C ASP A 19 4.88 -5.33 5.58
N TRP A 20 4.92 -4.02 5.38
CA TRP A 20 6.05 -3.36 4.78
C TRP A 20 7.30 -3.40 5.68
N GLU A 21 7.16 -3.14 6.98
CA GLU A 21 8.25 -3.31 7.95
C GLU A 21 8.73 -4.77 7.97
N LEU A 22 7.81 -5.73 7.90
CA LEU A 22 8.16 -7.15 7.85
C LEU A 22 8.96 -7.48 6.59
N LEU A 23 8.54 -6.97 5.43
CA LEU A 23 9.25 -7.15 4.16
C LEU A 23 10.67 -6.57 4.24
N MET A 24 10.81 -5.33 4.73
CA MET A 24 12.11 -4.65 4.86
C MET A 24 13.06 -5.29 5.88
N THR A 25 12.52 -6.00 6.88
CA THR A 25 13.33 -6.72 7.87
C THR A 25 13.62 -8.16 7.46
N GLN A 26 12.80 -8.74 6.57
CA GLN A 26 12.88 -10.12 6.12
C GLN A 26 12.71 -10.19 4.59
N GLU A 27 13.78 -9.91 3.85
CA GLU A 27 13.77 -9.87 2.38
C GLU A 27 13.16 -11.14 1.72
N ALA A 28 13.30 -12.30 2.37
CA ALA A 28 12.70 -13.57 1.92
C ALA A 28 11.17 -13.56 1.81
N MET A 29 10.49 -12.60 2.45
CA MET A 29 9.04 -12.43 2.35
C MET A 29 8.60 -12.03 0.93
N ALA A 30 9.48 -11.41 0.13
CA ALA A 30 9.19 -11.13 -1.27
C ALA A 30 8.98 -12.40 -2.12
N ASP A 31 9.43 -13.55 -1.64
CA ASP A 31 9.27 -14.85 -2.32
C ASP A 31 8.20 -15.75 -1.64
N ASP A 32 7.58 -15.33 -0.55
CA ASP A 32 6.52 -16.11 0.12
C ASP A 32 5.15 -15.85 -0.53
N PRO A 33 4.54 -16.84 -1.23
CA PRO A 33 3.28 -16.64 -1.92
C PRO A 33 2.12 -16.26 -1.00
N LYS A 34 2.13 -16.68 0.27
CA LYS A 34 1.06 -16.33 1.22
C LYS A 34 1.22 -14.88 1.69
N PHE A 35 2.46 -14.44 1.88
CA PHE A 35 2.74 -13.06 2.21
C PHE A 35 2.33 -12.13 1.05
N LEU A 36 2.73 -12.48 -0.18
CA LEU A 36 2.34 -11.72 -1.37
C LEU A 36 0.82 -11.68 -1.58
N GLU A 37 0.11 -12.79 -1.31
CA GLU A 37 -1.36 -12.85 -1.37
C GLU A 37 -2.00 -11.91 -0.33
N LYS A 38 -1.47 -11.90 0.89
CA LYS A 38 -1.92 -10.99 1.94
C LYS A 38 -1.71 -9.53 1.52
N VAL A 39 -0.50 -9.16 1.11
CA VAL A 39 -0.18 -7.78 0.67
C VAL A 39 -1.06 -7.36 -0.50
N ALA A 40 -1.31 -8.25 -1.46
CA ALA A 40 -2.23 -7.97 -2.56
C ALA A 40 -3.66 -7.69 -2.07
N GLY A 41 -4.14 -8.44 -1.08
CA GLY A 41 -5.43 -8.23 -0.45
C GLY A 41 -5.51 -6.89 0.29
N ASP A 42 -4.49 -6.58 1.09
CA ASP A 42 -4.44 -5.37 1.91
C ASP A 42 -4.37 -4.10 1.05
N ILE A 43 -3.61 -4.12 -0.05
CA ILE A 43 -3.59 -3.02 -1.03
C ILE A 43 -4.97 -2.81 -1.66
N GLN A 44 -5.66 -3.89 -2.04
CA GLN A 44 -6.99 -3.81 -2.65
C GLN A 44 -8.04 -3.29 -1.66
N GLN A 45 -7.97 -3.73 -0.41
CA GLN A 45 -8.88 -3.29 0.64
C GLN A 45 -8.65 -1.81 0.97
N LEU A 46 -7.39 -1.39 1.10
CA LEU A 46 -7.02 0.01 1.34
C LEU A 46 -7.54 0.95 0.22
N ASP A 47 -7.41 0.54 -1.04
CA ASP A 47 -7.94 1.30 -2.18
C ASP A 47 -9.47 1.41 -2.15
N ALA A 48 -10.16 0.32 -1.78
CA ALA A 48 -11.60 0.31 -1.64
C ALA A 48 -12.08 1.24 -0.51
N ASP A 49 -11.42 1.20 0.65
CA ASP A 49 -11.80 2.02 1.81
C ASP A 49 -11.42 3.49 1.62
N ALA A 50 -10.30 3.78 0.94
CA ALA A 50 -10.00 5.13 0.47
C ALA A 50 -11.09 5.65 -0.47
N THR A 51 -11.52 4.85 -1.45
CA THR A 51 -12.60 5.21 -2.37
C THR A 51 -13.91 5.52 -1.65
N LEU A 52 -14.28 4.72 -0.63
CA LEU A 52 -15.45 4.98 0.20
C LEU A 52 -15.30 6.27 1.02
N ALA A 53 -14.09 6.54 1.53
CA ALA A 53 -13.76 7.72 2.32
C ALA A 53 -13.81 9.04 1.52
N LEU A 54 -13.69 9.00 0.19
CA LEU A 54 -13.85 10.18 -0.68
C LEU A 54 -15.21 10.89 -0.52
N SER A 55 -16.24 10.15 -0.10
CA SER A 55 -17.58 10.70 0.18
C SER A 55 -17.63 11.54 1.47
N SER A 56 -16.62 11.44 2.32
CA SER A 56 -16.51 12.16 3.59
C SER A 56 -15.74 13.47 3.42
N LYS A 57 -16.41 14.61 3.63
CA LYS A 57 -15.75 15.93 3.64
C LYS A 57 -14.54 16.04 4.58
N LYS A 58 -14.48 15.24 5.65
CA LYS A 58 -13.38 15.25 6.63
C LYS A 58 -12.18 14.42 6.18
N LEU A 59 -12.40 13.37 5.38
CA LEU A 59 -11.36 12.40 5.02
C LEU A 59 -10.97 12.47 3.55
N LYS A 60 -11.65 13.33 2.77
CA LYS A 60 -11.55 13.37 1.33
C LYS A 60 -10.10 13.56 0.89
N ASP A 61 -9.40 14.52 1.48
CA ASP A 61 -8.04 14.86 1.05
C ASP A 61 -7.07 13.71 1.34
N GLN A 62 -7.16 13.07 2.51
CA GLN A 62 -6.35 11.88 2.85
C GLN A 62 -6.68 10.71 1.92
N ALA A 63 -7.97 10.47 1.67
CA ALA A 63 -8.44 9.42 0.78
C ALA A 63 -7.95 9.62 -0.66
N GLU A 64 -7.94 10.87 -1.16
CA GLU A 64 -7.38 11.20 -2.48
C GLU A 64 -5.89 10.91 -2.53
N VAL A 65 -5.15 11.22 -1.47
CA VAL A 65 -3.69 10.95 -1.41
C VAL A 65 -3.43 9.44 -1.38
N VAL A 66 -4.14 8.66 -0.55
CA VAL A 66 -4.01 7.20 -0.52
C VAL A 66 -4.31 6.61 -1.90
N HIS A 67 -5.45 6.96 -2.49
CA HIS A 67 -5.83 6.45 -3.80
C HIS A 67 -4.79 6.83 -4.87
N PHE A 68 -4.32 8.08 -4.88
CA PHE A 68 -3.28 8.53 -5.80
C PHE A 68 -1.97 7.75 -5.62
N ALA A 69 -1.55 7.50 -4.37
CA ALA A 69 -0.33 6.77 -4.07
C ALA A 69 -0.39 5.31 -4.56
N LEU A 70 -1.56 4.66 -4.47
CA LEU A 70 -1.75 3.28 -4.94
C LEU A 70 -1.92 3.19 -6.47
N SER A 71 -2.53 4.19 -7.09
CA SER A 71 -2.90 4.21 -8.52
C SER A 71 -1.94 4.98 -9.43
N THR A 72 -0.84 5.50 -8.89
CA THR A 72 0.20 6.16 -9.69
C THR A 72 1.38 5.23 -9.94
N PRO A 73 1.85 5.06 -11.19
CA PRO A 73 3.05 4.29 -11.47
C PRO A 73 4.27 4.93 -10.80
N TRP A 74 5.11 4.09 -10.21
CA TRP A 74 6.32 4.55 -9.55
C TRP A 74 7.43 4.68 -10.59
N GLY A 75 7.87 5.92 -10.82
CA GLY A 75 8.98 6.21 -11.72
C GLY A 75 10.34 5.76 -11.16
N ALA A 76 11.42 6.11 -11.86
CA ALA A 76 12.78 5.69 -11.51
C ALA A 76 13.11 5.91 -10.01
N PRO A 77 13.74 4.93 -9.32
CA PRO A 77 14.40 3.74 -9.87
C PRO A 77 13.50 2.52 -10.10
N PHE A 78 12.20 2.64 -9.81
CA PHE A 78 11.22 1.58 -10.02
C PHE A 78 10.89 1.54 -11.51
N ILE A 79 11.17 0.42 -12.19
CA ILE A 79 10.88 0.26 -13.61
C ILE A 79 9.53 -0.44 -13.70
N GLY A 80 8.46 0.31 -13.48
CA GLY A 80 7.11 -0.21 -13.58
C GLY A 80 6.15 0.84 -14.13
N GLU A 81 5.57 0.58 -15.30
CA GLU A 81 4.33 1.25 -15.72
C GLU A 81 3.12 0.75 -14.89
N THR A 82 3.30 -0.35 -14.15
CA THR A 82 2.29 -0.97 -13.30
C THR A 82 2.17 -0.22 -11.98
N THR A 83 0.95 0.17 -11.64
CA THR A 83 0.62 0.77 -10.34
C THR A 83 0.62 -0.30 -9.25
N LEU A 84 0.68 0.11 -7.98
CA LEU A 84 0.57 -0.85 -6.87
C LEU A 84 -0.77 -1.57 -6.88
N ILE A 85 -1.85 -0.84 -7.16
CA ILE A 85 -3.18 -1.42 -7.21
C ILE A 85 -3.35 -2.38 -8.40
N ASP A 86 -2.75 -2.10 -9.56
CA ASP A 86 -2.77 -3.02 -10.71
C ASP A 86 -1.94 -4.27 -10.45
N ALA A 87 -0.78 -4.11 -9.79
CA ALA A 87 0.06 -5.23 -9.38
C ALA A 87 -0.67 -6.13 -8.37
N ALA A 88 -1.36 -5.54 -7.39
CA ALA A 88 -2.17 -6.26 -6.42
C ALA A 88 -3.36 -6.99 -7.07
N ARG A 89 -4.11 -6.32 -7.95
CA ARG A 89 -5.28 -6.91 -8.65
C ARG A 89 -4.91 -8.03 -9.62
N SER A 90 -3.70 -8.00 -10.17
CA SER A 90 -3.19 -9.03 -11.09
C SER A 90 -2.40 -10.13 -10.40
N TYR A 91 -2.29 -10.09 -9.07
CA TYR A 91 -1.58 -11.12 -8.33
C TYR A 91 -2.27 -12.48 -8.45
N ASP A 92 -1.47 -13.50 -8.75
CA ASP A 92 -1.87 -14.90 -8.82
C ASP A 92 -0.78 -15.72 -8.12
N ALA A 93 -1.15 -16.43 -7.05
CA ALA A 93 -0.24 -17.27 -6.27
C ALA A 93 0.39 -18.42 -7.09
N THR A 94 -0.20 -18.78 -8.24
CA THR A 94 0.35 -19.77 -9.16
C THR A 94 1.42 -19.20 -10.10
N ASN A 95 1.53 -17.87 -10.19
CA ASN A 95 2.54 -17.18 -10.97
C ASN A 95 3.68 -16.66 -10.08
N PRO A 96 4.84 -17.34 -10.05
CA PRO A 96 5.95 -16.96 -9.18
C PRO A 96 6.63 -15.64 -9.59
N GLU A 97 6.37 -15.12 -10.79
CA GLU A 97 6.94 -13.87 -11.32
C GLU A 97 5.81 -12.85 -11.54
N SER A 98 5.04 -12.61 -10.47
CA SER A 98 3.95 -11.64 -10.50
C SER A 98 4.47 -10.19 -10.53
N PRO A 99 3.73 -9.26 -11.14
CA PRO A 99 4.09 -7.83 -11.10
C PRO A 99 4.27 -7.30 -9.67
N LEU A 100 3.46 -7.78 -8.73
CA LEU A 100 3.55 -7.42 -7.32
C LEU A 100 4.90 -7.84 -6.72
N LYS A 101 5.33 -9.08 -6.96
CA LYS A 101 6.65 -9.54 -6.50
C LYS A 101 7.77 -8.66 -7.03
N HIS A 102 7.77 -8.36 -8.32
CA HIS A 102 8.81 -7.51 -8.93
C HIS A 102 8.84 -6.14 -8.29
N LEU A 103 7.67 -5.53 -8.08
CA LEU A 103 7.53 -4.21 -7.49
C LEU A 103 8.02 -4.19 -6.04
N LEU A 104 7.63 -5.17 -5.22
CA LEU A 104 8.10 -5.31 -3.84
C LEU A 104 9.60 -5.60 -3.76
N THR A 105 10.14 -6.43 -4.67
CA THR A 105 11.58 -6.72 -4.75
C THR A 105 12.39 -5.48 -5.14
N ASP A 106 11.87 -4.65 -6.06
CA ASP A 106 12.49 -3.38 -6.41
C ASP A 106 12.42 -2.41 -5.22
N PHE A 107 11.31 -2.38 -4.48
CA PHE A 107 11.25 -1.59 -3.25
C PHE A 107 12.25 -2.07 -2.19
N LEU A 108 12.49 -3.37 -2.01
CA LEU A 108 13.58 -3.86 -1.16
C LEU A 108 14.93 -3.35 -1.65
N ARG A 109 15.22 -3.54 -2.94
CA ARG A 109 16.50 -3.21 -3.55
C ARG A 109 16.85 -1.72 -3.46
N TYR A 110 15.86 -0.83 -3.61
CA TYR A 110 16.07 0.61 -3.62
C TYR A 110 15.67 1.31 -2.32
N GLY A 111 14.79 0.71 -1.53
CA GLY A 111 14.20 1.27 -0.31
C GLY A 111 15.17 1.39 0.85
N HIS A 112 16.13 0.47 0.99
CA HIS A 112 17.18 0.56 2.02
C HIS A 112 18.10 1.78 1.85
N LYS A 113 18.20 2.35 0.64
CA LYS A 113 19.06 3.50 0.35
C LYS A 113 18.30 4.81 0.22
N LYS A 114 17.00 4.73 -0.03
CA LYS A 114 16.09 5.86 -0.21
C LYS A 114 14.79 5.44 0.45
N HIS A 115 14.57 5.89 1.69
CA HIS A 115 13.26 5.92 2.33
C HIS A 115 12.16 6.00 1.27
N VAL A 116 11.43 4.91 1.04
CA VAL A 116 10.52 4.81 -0.11
C VAL A 116 9.42 5.84 0.12
N PRO A 117 9.27 6.86 -0.76
CA PRO A 117 8.38 7.99 -0.50
C PRO A 117 6.92 7.60 -0.28
N LEU A 118 6.47 6.50 -0.87
CA LEU A 118 5.15 5.93 -0.65
C LEU A 118 4.83 5.75 0.83
N PHE A 119 5.70 5.07 1.59
CA PHE A 119 5.37 4.69 2.96
C PHE A 119 5.42 5.90 3.88
N HIS A 120 6.30 6.87 3.63
CA HIS A 120 6.24 8.17 4.31
C HIS A 120 4.90 8.85 4.11
N VAL A 121 4.37 8.83 2.89
CA VAL A 121 3.04 9.38 2.60
C VAL A 121 1.93 8.62 3.35
N LEU A 122 2.01 7.29 3.42
CA LEU A 122 1.03 6.48 4.17
C LEU A 122 1.13 6.68 5.70
N ASP A 123 2.35 6.87 6.22
CA ASP A 123 2.62 7.14 7.63
C ASP A 123 2.10 8.52 8.03
N GLU A 124 2.39 9.55 7.23
CA GLU A 124 1.88 10.91 7.42
C GLU A 124 0.35 10.94 7.44
N ILE A 125 -0.31 10.20 6.54
CA ILE A 125 -1.77 10.06 6.53
C ILE A 125 -2.24 9.36 7.80
N THR A 126 -1.57 8.29 8.23
CA THR A 126 -1.92 7.57 9.45
C THR A 126 -1.87 8.49 10.68
N GLU A 127 -0.79 9.26 10.83
CA GLU A 127 -0.61 10.26 11.89
C GLU A 127 -1.70 11.35 11.83
N GLU A 128 -2.02 11.85 10.63
CA GLU A 128 -3.07 12.85 10.45
C GLU A 128 -4.45 12.30 10.84
N LEU A 129 -4.76 11.04 10.49
CA LEU A 129 -5.99 10.38 10.90
C LEU A 129 -6.07 10.19 12.42
N GLU A 130 -4.95 10.11 13.15
CA GLU A 130 -4.96 10.08 14.62
C GLU A 130 -5.37 11.40 15.24
N SER A 131 -5.08 12.52 14.57
CA SER A 131 -5.45 13.87 15.01
C SER A 131 -6.97 14.12 14.98
N TYR A 132 -7.72 13.24 14.31
CA TYR A 132 -9.17 13.31 14.18
C TYR A 132 -9.96 12.74 15.36
N ARG A 133 -9.28 12.30 16.43
CA ARG A 133 -9.84 11.94 17.74
C ARG A 133 -10.51 13.13 18.43
#